data_AF-A0A453QVR1-F1
#
_entry.id   AF-A0A453QVR1-F1
#
_cell.length_a   1.000
_cell.length_b   1.000
_cell.length_c   1.000
_cell.angle_alpha   90.00
_cell.angle_beta   90.00
_cell.angle_gamma   90.00
#
_symmetry.space_group_name_H-M   'P 1'
#
loop_
_entity.id
_entity.type
_entity.pdbx_description
1 polymer ?
#
loop_
_entity_poly.entity_id
_entity_poly.type
_entity_poly.pdbx_seq_one_letter_code
_entity_poly.pdbx_strand_id
1 'polypeptide(L)'
;GWDFAEVARNQRGINGSQLNMSGTGIGSFNDRIRDAVNGGNPFGNPLQQGFNTGLFLEPNGFYQGNEADTRRSLATYADQIQIGLAGNLRDYVLITHTGEAKEGSEIHTFDGLPVGYTSSPIEIINYVSAHDNETLFDVISVKTPMNLSVDERCRINHLASSMMALSQGIPFFHAGDEILRSKSIDRDSYNSGDWFNK
;
A
#
# COMPACT_ATOMS: atom_id res chain seq x y z
N GLY A 1 10.67 -4.89 8.26
CA GLY A 1 10.43 -5.20 9.67
C GLY A 1 9.07 -5.83 9.87
N TRP A 2 8.75 -6.89 9.12
CA TRP A 2 7.55 -7.69 9.36
C TRP A 2 7.68 -8.43 10.71
N ASP A 3 6.61 -8.53 11.49
CA ASP A 3 6.61 -9.21 12.79
C ASP A 3 5.71 -10.43 12.78
N PHE A 4 6.29 -11.62 12.66
CA PHE A 4 5.55 -12.88 12.53
C PHE A 4 6.34 -14.07 13.08
N ALA A 5 5.68 -15.23 13.16
CA ALA A 5 6.26 -16.51 13.58
C ALA A 5 6.94 -16.45 14.96
N GLU A 6 8.08 -17.11 15.13
CA GLU A 6 8.74 -17.34 16.42
C GLU A 6 9.40 -16.10 17.02
N VAL A 7 9.59 -15.04 16.23
CA VAL A 7 10.15 -13.76 16.68
C VAL A 7 9.08 -12.75 17.06
N ALA A 8 7.83 -13.01 16.67
CA ALA A 8 6.70 -12.10 16.88
C ALA A 8 6.59 -11.68 18.34
N ARG A 9 6.19 -10.42 18.57
CA ARG A 9 6.00 -9.87 19.93
C ARG A 9 7.22 -10.08 20.83
N ASN A 10 8.42 -9.93 20.26
CA ASN A 10 9.69 -10.04 20.96
C ASN A 10 9.94 -11.38 21.67
N GLN A 11 9.35 -12.48 21.17
CA GLN A 11 9.47 -13.81 21.79
C GLN A 11 10.93 -14.32 21.87
N ARG A 12 11.84 -13.78 21.05
CA ARG A 12 13.28 -14.10 21.03
C ARG A 12 14.16 -12.91 21.43
N GLY A 13 13.59 -11.93 22.13
CA GLY A 13 14.22 -10.63 22.39
C GLY A 13 13.66 -9.53 21.49
N ILE A 14 14.07 -8.27 21.72
CA ILE A 14 13.62 -7.14 20.91
C ILE A 14 14.10 -7.31 19.46
N ASN A 15 13.17 -7.58 18.55
CA ASN A 15 13.46 -7.83 17.14
C ASN A 15 13.29 -6.56 16.29
N GLY A 16 13.72 -6.61 15.02
CA GLY A 16 13.62 -5.49 14.08
C GLY A 16 12.24 -5.31 13.43
N SER A 17 11.17 -5.40 14.21
CA SER A 17 9.80 -5.12 13.75
C SER A 17 9.61 -3.62 13.46
N GLN A 18 8.67 -3.25 12.59
CA GLN A 18 8.38 -1.84 12.27
C GLN A 18 8.21 -0.96 13.52
N LEU A 19 7.48 -1.47 14.53
CA LEU A 19 7.23 -0.73 15.77
C LEU A 19 8.50 -0.58 16.61
N ASN A 20 9.31 -1.64 16.75
CA ASN A 20 10.56 -1.57 17.52
C ASN A 20 11.65 -0.72 16.83
N MET A 21 11.58 -0.57 15.50
CA MET A 21 12.54 0.22 14.73
C MET A 21 12.22 1.72 14.71
N SER A 22 11.07 2.15 15.24
CA SER A 22 10.74 3.56 15.38
C SER A 22 11.76 4.30 16.27
N GLY A 23 12.24 5.46 15.82
CA GLY A 23 13.22 6.27 16.55
C GLY A 23 14.67 5.81 16.38
N THR A 24 14.94 4.83 15.51
CA THR A 24 16.30 4.32 15.26
C THR A 24 17.00 4.97 14.07
N GLY A 25 16.25 5.68 13.21
CA GLY A 25 16.75 6.21 11.94
C GLY A 25 16.94 5.16 10.82
N ILE A 26 16.53 3.91 11.05
CA ILE A 26 16.59 2.84 10.04
C ILE A 26 15.23 2.70 9.35
N GLY A 27 15.23 2.77 8.01
CA GLY A 27 14.05 2.67 7.17
C GLY A 27 13.36 1.32 7.19
N SER A 28 12.03 1.31 7.13
CA SER A 28 11.23 0.10 6.88
C SER A 28 10.10 0.36 5.89
N PHE A 29 9.75 -0.67 5.11
CA PHE A 29 8.71 -0.61 4.09
C PHE A 29 7.32 -0.31 4.69
N ASN A 30 6.59 0.60 4.04
CA ASN A 30 5.23 0.98 4.40
C ASN A 30 4.18 0.14 3.64
N ASP A 31 3.81 -1.01 4.18
CA ASP A 31 2.67 -1.80 3.69
C ASP A 31 1.34 -1.04 3.73
N ARG A 32 1.13 -0.13 4.69
CA ARG A 32 -0.18 0.54 4.83
C ARG A 32 -0.52 1.37 3.61
N ILE A 33 0.43 2.19 3.13
CA ILE A 33 0.20 2.98 1.90
C ILE A 33 0.11 2.08 0.66
N ARG A 34 0.92 1.01 0.57
CA ARG A 34 0.85 0.03 -0.53
C ARG A 34 -0.55 -0.55 -0.65
N ASP A 35 -1.07 -1.09 0.45
CA ASP A 35 -2.36 -1.78 0.50
C ASP A 35 -3.53 -0.80 0.34
N ALA A 36 -3.40 0.43 0.85
CA ALA A 36 -4.42 1.45 0.69
C ALA A 36 -4.54 1.96 -0.76
N VAL A 37 -3.39 2.13 -1.44
CA VAL A 37 -3.36 2.53 -2.85
C VAL A 37 -3.89 1.42 -3.75
N ASN A 38 -3.35 0.20 -3.62
CA ASN A 38 -3.66 -0.91 -4.52
C ASN A 38 -4.96 -1.60 -4.17
N GLY A 39 -5.27 -1.80 -2.89
CA GLY A 39 -6.45 -2.47 -2.40
C GLY A 39 -6.24 -3.88 -1.89
N GLY A 40 -6.79 -4.16 -0.70
CA GLY A 40 -6.69 -5.47 -0.06
C GLY A 40 -5.31 -5.68 0.52
N ASN A 41 -4.77 -6.88 0.33
CA ASN A 41 -3.39 -7.23 0.69
C ASN A 41 -2.93 -8.40 -0.19
N PRO A 42 -1.62 -8.71 -0.26
CA PRO A 42 -1.10 -9.76 -1.12
C PRO A 42 -1.58 -11.19 -0.83
N PHE A 43 -2.21 -11.42 0.32
CA PHE A 43 -2.76 -12.72 0.73
C PHE A 43 -4.30 -12.78 0.66
N GLY A 44 -4.94 -11.65 0.31
CA GLY A 44 -6.38 -11.51 0.21
C GLY A 44 -6.95 -11.89 -1.15
N ASN A 45 -8.22 -11.55 -1.40
CA ASN A 45 -8.80 -11.74 -2.72
C ASN A 45 -8.16 -10.75 -3.72
N PRO A 46 -7.67 -11.22 -4.89
CA PRO A 46 -6.98 -10.35 -5.85
C PRO A 46 -7.87 -9.24 -6.41
N LEU A 47 -9.20 -9.41 -6.43
CA LEU A 47 -10.15 -8.43 -6.95
C LEU A 47 -10.56 -7.33 -5.94
N GLN A 48 -10.05 -7.37 -4.71
CA GLN A 48 -10.33 -6.33 -3.72
C GLN A 48 -9.66 -5.00 -4.16
N GLN A 49 -10.46 -3.97 -4.37
CA GLN A 49 -10.04 -2.66 -4.87
C GLN A 49 -9.54 -1.75 -3.72
N GLY A 50 -8.65 -0.84 -4.07
CA GLY A 50 -8.14 0.22 -3.20
C GLY A 50 -8.48 1.60 -3.74
N PHE A 51 -7.82 2.61 -3.17
CA PHE A 51 -8.03 4.01 -3.54
C PHE A 51 -7.74 4.28 -5.02
N ASN A 52 -6.67 3.69 -5.56
CA ASN A 52 -6.23 3.93 -6.94
C ASN A 52 -6.66 2.84 -7.93
N THR A 53 -7.52 1.89 -7.52
CA THR A 53 -8.00 0.83 -8.42
C THR A 53 -9.51 0.77 -8.51
N GLY A 54 -10.20 1.85 -8.13
CA GLY A 54 -11.63 2.05 -8.39
C GLY A 54 -12.58 1.68 -7.25
N LEU A 55 -12.11 1.48 -6.01
CA LEU A 55 -13.01 1.18 -4.89
C LEU A 55 -14.09 2.26 -4.76
N PHE A 56 -15.36 1.85 -4.67
CA PHE A 56 -16.56 2.72 -4.69
C PHE A 56 -16.78 3.51 -5.99
N LEU A 57 -15.76 4.16 -6.53
CA LEU A 57 -15.84 5.05 -7.70
C LEU A 57 -16.10 4.29 -9.00
N GLU A 58 -15.44 3.16 -9.18
CA GLU A 58 -15.47 2.35 -10.40
C GLU A 58 -15.46 0.85 -10.04
N PRO A 59 -16.58 0.30 -9.54
CA PRO A 59 -16.65 -1.09 -9.07
C PRO A 59 -16.31 -2.10 -10.18
N ASN A 60 -15.43 -3.04 -9.89
CA ASN A 60 -14.96 -4.04 -10.86
C ASN A 60 -15.86 -5.30 -11.00
N GLY A 61 -17.00 -5.34 -10.29
CA GLY A 61 -17.94 -6.46 -10.28
C GLY A 61 -17.73 -7.48 -9.15
N PHE A 62 -16.60 -7.45 -8.44
CA PHE A 62 -16.42 -8.22 -7.21
C PHE A 62 -17.15 -7.52 -6.05
N TYR A 63 -18.03 -8.26 -5.35
CA TYR A 63 -18.80 -7.71 -4.25
C TYR A 63 -17.92 -7.40 -3.04
N GLN A 64 -17.89 -6.13 -2.64
CA GLN A 64 -17.03 -5.60 -1.56
C GLN A 64 -17.84 -4.88 -0.47
N GLY A 65 -19.13 -5.21 -0.35
CA GLY A 65 -20.10 -4.52 0.50
C GLY A 65 -21.06 -3.63 -0.29
N ASN A 66 -21.97 -2.95 0.41
CA ASN A 66 -22.86 -1.98 -0.21
C ASN A 66 -22.13 -0.65 -0.53
N GLU A 67 -22.82 0.28 -1.17
CA GLU A 67 -22.25 1.58 -1.54
C GLU A 67 -21.73 2.38 -0.34
N ALA A 68 -22.45 2.38 0.79
CA ALA A 68 -22.01 3.07 2.00
C ALA A 68 -20.76 2.41 2.61
N ASP A 69 -20.66 1.09 2.57
CA ASP A 69 -19.50 0.34 3.07
C ASP A 69 -18.26 0.58 2.22
N THR A 70 -18.39 0.53 0.89
CA THR A 70 -17.28 0.77 -0.03
C THR A 70 -16.84 2.24 0.01
N ARG A 71 -17.77 3.20 0.10
CA ARG A 71 -17.43 4.62 0.26
C ARG A 71 -16.68 4.89 1.57
N ARG A 72 -17.13 4.29 2.67
CA ARG A 72 -16.43 4.40 3.97
C ARG A 72 -15.04 3.78 3.91
N SER A 73 -14.91 2.61 3.27
CA SER A 73 -13.62 1.94 3.08
C SER A 73 -12.66 2.77 2.23
N LEU A 74 -13.15 3.37 1.14
CA LEU A 74 -12.38 4.30 0.32
C LEU A 74 -11.87 5.49 1.15
N ALA A 75 -12.72 6.08 1.99
CA ALA A 75 -12.33 7.20 2.84
C ALA A 75 -11.32 6.78 3.93
N THR A 76 -11.45 5.57 4.47
CA THR A 76 -10.45 4.99 5.40
C THR A 76 -9.10 4.79 4.70
N TYR A 77 -9.07 4.28 3.46
CA TYR A 77 -7.82 4.21 2.69
C TYR A 77 -7.24 5.59 2.39
N ALA A 78 -8.07 6.60 2.14
CA ALA A 78 -7.61 7.97 1.95
C ALA A 78 -6.90 8.52 3.21
N ASP A 79 -7.43 8.25 4.41
CA ASP A 79 -6.77 8.62 5.67
C ASP A 79 -5.40 7.91 5.81
N GLN A 80 -5.35 6.61 5.50
CA GLN A 80 -4.10 5.83 5.55
C GLN A 80 -3.04 6.35 4.58
N ILE A 81 -3.46 6.68 3.36
CA ILE A 81 -2.57 7.26 2.34
C ILE A 81 -2.03 8.61 2.80
N GLN A 82 -2.89 9.49 3.34
CA GLN A 82 -2.47 10.81 3.81
C GLN A 82 -1.43 10.72 4.94
N ILE A 83 -1.57 9.78 5.88
CA ILE A 83 -0.54 9.53 6.89
C ILE A 83 0.77 9.07 6.23
N GLY A 84 0.71 8.13 5.28
CA GLY A 84 1.90 7.69 4.54
C GLY A 84 2.59 8.82 3.76
N LEU A 85 1.80 9.68 3.10
CA LEU A 85 2.29 10.87 2.37
C LEU A 85 2.96 11.90 3.30
N ALA A 86 2.58 11.95 4.57
CA ALA A 86 3.19 12.78 5.61
C ALA A 86 4.39 12.11 6.32
N GLY A 87 4.97 11.06 5.75
CA GLY A 87 6.12 10.36 6.31
C GLY A 87 5.77 9.21 7.27
N ASN A 88 4.50 8.80 7.31
CA ASN A 88 3.95 7.73 8.13
C ASN A 88 4.25 7.89 9.64
N LEU A 89 4.31 9.15 10.07
CA LEU A 89 4.69 9.56 11.42
C LEU A 89 3.62 9.20 12.44
N ARG A 90 4.05 8.73 13.60
CA ARG A 90 3.15 8.41 14.72
C ARG A 90 2.37 9.65 15.21
N ASP A 91 3.05 10.78 15.36
CA ASP A 91 2.49 12.00 15.98
C ASP A 91 1.88 13.00 14.98
N TYR A 92 1.84 12.69 13.68
CA TYR A 92 1.24 13.61 12.70
C TYR A 92 -0.28 13.59 12.84
N VAL A 93 -0.88 14.76 13.06
CA VAL A 93 -2.34 14.89 13.25
C VAL A 93 -3.04 15.12 11.91
N LEU A 94 -3.99 14.24 11.60
CA LEU A 94 -4.86 14.31 10.43
C LEU A 94 -6.32 14.49 10.86
N ILE A 95 -7.08 15.33 10.16
CA ILE A 95 -8.54 15.31 10.23
C ILE A 95 -9.03 14.12 9.40
N THR A 96 -9.50 13.08 10.09
CA THR A 96 -9.92 11.82 9.45
C THR A 96 -11.24 11.98 8.70
N HIS A 97 -11.64 10.95 7.94
CA HIS A 97 -12.91 10.95 7.21
C HIS A 97 -14.16 11.10 8.08
N THR A 98 -14.07 10.88 9.40
CA THR A 98 -15.17 11.12 10.35
C THR A 98 -15.26 12.57 10.81
N GLY A 99 -14.26 13.40 10.50
CA GLY A 99 -14.09 14.76 10.99
C GLY A 99 -13.33 14.86 12.32
N GLU A 100 -12.95 13.74 12.92
CA GLU A 100 -12.14 13.69 14.14
C GLU A 100 -10.65 13.88 13.82
N ALA A 101 -9.95 14.70 14.62
CA ALA A 101 -8.50 14.84 14.55
C ALA A 101 -7.85 13.64 15.23
N LYS A 102 -6.97 12.93 14.51
CA LYS A 102 -6.23 11.77 15.04
C LYS A 102 -4.76 11.85 14.67
N GLU A 103 -3.91 11.47 15.61
CA GLU A 103 -2.50 11.18 15.33
C GLU A 103 -2.38 9.96 14.40
N GLY A 104 -1.29 9.86 13.64
CA GLY A 104 -1.04 8.75 12.74
C GLY A 104 -1.08 7.38 13.43
N SER A 105 -0.65 7.30 14.69
CA SER A 105 -0.75 6.07 15.50
C SER A 105 -2.16 5.74 16.02
N GLU A 106 -3.08 6.70 15.99
CA GLU A 106 -4.48 6.51 16.40
C GLU A 106 -5.38 6.10 15.22
N ILE A 107 -4.89 6.26 13.99
CA ILE A 107 -5.48 5.67 12.79
C ILE A 107 -4.98 4.23 12.68
N HIS A 108 -5.90 3.28 12.54
CA HIS A 108 -5.59 1.87 12.55
C HIS A 108 -5.83 1.22 11.18
N THR A 109 -5.04 0.19 10.89
CA THR A 109 -5.29 -0.76 9.81
C THR A 109 -6.53 -1.60 10.11
N PHE A 110 -7.05 -2.33 9.13
CA PHE A 110 -8.22 -3.19 9.31
C PHE A 110 -7.99 -4.34 10.31
N ASP A 111 -6.73 -4.76 10.51
CA ASP A 111 -6.30 -5.74 11.51
C ASP A 111 -5.88 -5.12 12.86
N GLY A 112 -6.03 -3.80 13.01
CA GLY A 112 -5.90 -3.11 14.30
C GLY A 112 -4.50 -2.64 14.68
N LEU A 113 -3.55 -2.62 13.74
CA LEU A 113 -2.22 -2.03 13.96
C LEU A 113 -2.24 -0.52 13.68
N PRO A 114 -1.36 0.27 14.33
CA PRO A 114 -1.24 1.69 13.99
C PRO A 114 -0.76 1.85 12.54
N VAL A 115 -1.31 2.85 11.85
CA VAL A 115 -0.93 3.22 10.50
C VAL A 115 0.40 3.97 10.53
N GLY A 116 0.42 5.11 11.22
CA GLY A 116 1.64 5.87 11.48
C GLY A 116 2.42 5.26 12.64
N TYR A 117 3.70 4.95 12.41
CA TYR A 117 4.55 4.32 13.42
C TYR A 117 5.96 4.93 13.51
N THR A 118 6.37 5.74 12.54
CA THR A 118 7.73 6.29 12.49
C THR A 118 7.88 7.50 13.40
N SER A 119 9.10 7.75 13.85
CA SER A 119 9.47 8.98 14.58
C SER A 119 10.13 10.03 13.67
N SER A 120 10.53 9.63 12.46
CA SER A 120 11.13 10.51 11.45
C SER A 120 10.78 10.04 10.04
N PRO A 121 10.60 10.95 9.06
CA PRO A 121 10.31 10.54 7.67
C PRO A 121 11.43 9.70 7.04
N ILE A 122 12.67 9.74 7.55
CA ILE A 122 13.75 8.87 7.02
C ILE A 122 13.53 7.38 7.37
N GLU A 123 12.65 7.08 8.31
CA GLU A 123 12.37 5.71 8.77
C GLU A 123 11.29 5.02 7.90
N ILE A 124 10.67 5.75 6.97
CA ILE A 124 9.65 5.20 6.09
C ILE A 124 10.14 5.04 4.66
N ILE A 125 9.93 3.85 4.12
CA ILE A 125 10.10 3.54 2.70
C ILE A 125 8.70 3.38 2.10
N ASN A 126 8.21 4.40 1.39
CA ASN A 126 6.90 4.39 0.73
C ASN A 126 7.02 3.69 -0.63
N TYR A 127 6.13 2.73 -0.90
CA TYR A 127 6.12 1.95 -2.13
C TYR A 127 4.70 1.46 -2.46
N VAL A 128 4.48 1.12 -3.73
CA VAL A 128 3.24 0.50 -4.23
C VAL A 128 3.50 -0.80 -4.98
N SER A 129 4.77 -1.11 -5.26
CA SER A 129 5.22 -2.28 -6.01
C SER A 129 6.65 -2.63 -5.61
N ALA A 130 6.99 -3.91 -5.73
CA ALA A 130 8.32 -4.45 -5.47
C ALA A 130 8.57 -5.67 -6.37
N HIS A 131 9.66 -6.40 -6.12
CA HIS A 131 9.95 -7.63 -6.86
C HIS A 131 9.00 -8.78 -6.52
N ASP A 132 8.63 -8.90 -5.24
CA ASP A 132 7.61 -9.81 -4.74
C ASP A 132 6.20 -9.28 -5.04
N ASN A 133 5.24 -10.19 -5.18
CA ASN A 133 3.85 -9.92 -5.57
C ASN A 133 3.74 -9.45 -7.03
N GLU A 134 2.54 -9.07 -7.45
CA GLU A 134 2.29 -8.55 -8.79
C GLU A 134 3.01 -7.20 -9.02
N THR A 135 3.42 -6.95 -10.26
CA THR A 135 3.93 -5.62 -10.67
C THR A 135 2.84 -4.55 -10.54
N LEU A 136 3.23 -3.27 -10.55
CA LEU A 136 2.26 -2.17 -10.52
C LEU A 136 1.26 -2.24 -11.69
N PHE A 137 1.74 -2.55 -12.90
CA PHE A 137 0.87 -2.68 -14.06
C PHE A 137 -0.07 -3.88 -13.95
N ASP A 138 0.43 -5.02 -13.47
CA ASP A 138 -0.38 -6.23 -13.30
C ASP A 138 -1.46 -6.04 -12.23
N VAL A 139 -1.12 -5.49 -11.06
CA VAL A 139 -2.09 -5.30 -9.97
C VAL A 139 -3.20 -4.31 -10.37
N ILE A 140 -2.87 -3.25 -11.11
CA ILE A 140 -3.86 -2.32 -11.67
C ILE A 140 -4.74 -3.03 -12.69
N SER A 141 -4.15 -3.84 -13.57
CA SER A 141 -4.88 -4.59 -14.59
C SER A 141 -5.83 -5.63 -14.00
N VAL A 142 -5.45 -6.26 -12.90
CA VAL A 142 -6.28 -7.22 -12.16
C VAL A 142 -7.44 -6.53 -11.43
N LYS A 143 -7.18 -5.39 -10.78
CA LYS A 143 -8.13 -4.78 -9.84
C LYS A 143 -9.09 -3.78 -10.46
N THR A 144 -8.68 -3.09 -11.52
CA THR A 144 -9.55 -2.13 -12.21
C THR A 144 -10.65 -2.82 -13.03
N PRO A 145 -11.78 -2.16 -13.31
CA PRO A 145 -12.79 -2.71 -14.20
C PRO A 145 -12.21 -3.17 -15.54
N MET A 146 -12.67 -4.33 -16.03
CA MET A 146 -12.14 -4.92 -17.26
C MET A 146 -12.36 -4.03 -18.50
N ASN A 147 -13.41 -3.21 -18.50
CA ASN A 147 -13.77 -2.32 -19.60
C ASN A 147 -12.91 -1.05 -19.72
N LEU A 148 -12.02 -0.76 -18.76
CA LEU A 148 -11.06 0.34 -18.92
C LEU A 148 -10.09 0.05 -20.07
N SER A 149 -9.75 1.09 -20.81
CA SER A 149 -8.70 1.09 -21.82
C SER A 149 -7.31 0.99 -21.17
N VAL A 150 -6.30 0.62 -21.97
CA VAL A 150 -4.91 0.64 -21.52
C VAL A 150 -4.42 2.06 -21.27
N ASP A 151 -4.91 3.04 -22.03
CA ASP A 151 -4.62 4.45 -21.85
C ASP A 151 -5.06 4.94 -20.46
N GLU A 152 -6.26 4.56 -20.02
CA GLU A 152 -6.75 4.84 -18.67
C GLU A 152 -5.88 4.17 -17.60
N ARG A 153 -5.56 2.87 -17.76
CA ARG A 153 -4.68 2.16 -16.81
C ARG A 153 -3.27 2.74 -16.76
N CYS A 154 -2.74 3.27 -17.87
CA CYS A 154 -1.46 3.96 -17.90
C CYS A 154 -1.48 5.21 -16.99
N ARG A 155 -2.56 5.98 -17.00
CA ARG A 155 -2.73 7.14 -16.11
C ARG A 155 -2.86 6.71 -14.64
N ILE A 156 -3.51 5.58 -14.38
CA ILE A 156 -3.61 5.00 -13.03
C ILE A 156 -2.23 4.56 -12.51
N ASN A 157 -1.39 3.96 -13.36
CA ASN A 157 0.01 3.63 -13.04
C ASN A 157 0.82 4.89 -12.70
N HIS A 158 0.67 5.93 -13.53
CA HIS A 158 1.32 7.22 -13.30
C HIS A 158 0.87 7.85 -11.97
N LEU A 159 -0.41 7.76 -11.61
CA LEU A 159 -0.91 8.29 -10.35
C LEU A 159 -0.30 7.56 -9.14
N ALA A 160 -0.22 6.23 -9.18
CA ALA A 160 0.41 5.44 -8.10
C ALA A 160 1.88 5.79 -7.90
N SER A 161 2.67 5.82 -8.97
CA SER A 161 4.09 6.20 -8.90
C SER A 161 4.27 7.67 -8.48
N SER A 162 3.41 8.58 -8.92
CA SER A 162 3.42 9.99 -8.49
C SER A 162 3.16 10.15 -6.99
N MET A 163 2.24 9.37 -6.41
CA MET A 163 2.01 9.39 -4.96
C MET A 163 3.27 9.03 -4.18
N MET A 164 4.07 8.08 -4.67
CA MET A 164 5.36 7.77 -4.05
C MET A 164 6.34 8.92 -4.25
N ALA A 165 6.54 9.35 -5.49
CA ALA A 165 7.52 10.39 -5.87
C ALA A 165 7.33 11.73 -5.15
N LEU A 166 6.09 12.06 -4.78
CA LEU A 166 5.73 13.32 -4.12
C LEU A 166 5.48 13.16 -2.61
N SER A 167 5.64 11.96 -2.05
CA SER A 167 5.48 11.71 -0.61
C SER A 167 6.64 12.30 0.20
N GLN A 168 6.37 12.68 1.45
CA GLN A 168 7.43 12.81 2.46
C GLN A 168 7.99 11.42 2.79
N GLY A 169 9.26 11.38 3.20
CA GLY A 169 9.99 10.15 3.45
C GLY A 169 10.79 9.68 2.23
N ILE A 170 11.05 8.38 2.15
CA ILE A 170 11.89 7.82 1.08
C ILE A 170 10.99 7.07 0.08
N PRO A 171 10.84 7.56 -1.16
CA PRO A 171 10.13 6.83 -2.19
C PRO A 171 10.95 5.64 -2.69
N PHE A 172 10.27 4.52 -2.92
CA PHE A 172 10.83 3.32 -3.53
C PHE A 172 10.02 2.96 -4.77
N PHE A 173 10.75 2.59 -5.84
CA PHE A 173 10.19 2.19 -7.12
C PHE A 173 10.72 0.82 -7.50
N HIS A 174 9.84 -0.04 -7.99
CA HIS A 174 10.24 -1.28 -8.63
C HIS A 174 10.68 -0.98 -10.07
N ALA A 175 11.82 -1.55 -10.50
CA ALA A 175 12.29 -1.39 -11.87
C ALA A 175 11.21 -1.87 -12.85
N GLY A 176 10.72 -0.96 -13.67
CA GLY A 176 9.63 -1.19 -14.61
C GLY A 176 8.34 -0.45 -14.29
N ASP A 177 8.18 0.15 -13.11
CA ASP A 177 7.03 1.00 -12.77
C ASP A 177 6.87 2.15 -13.80
N GLU A 178 7.98 2.66 -14.32
CA GLU A 178 8.06 3.77 -15.26
C GLU A 178 7.78 3.40 -16.73
N ILE A 179 7.73 2.09 -17.04
CA ILE A 179 7.53 1.56 -18.40
C ILE A 179 6.42 0.50 -18.48
N LEU A 180 5.51 0.46 -17.50
CA LEU A 180 4.38 -0.48 -17.44
C LEU A 180 4.82 -1.96 -17.49
N ARG A 181 5.91 -2.29 -16.80
CA ARG A 181 6.43 -3.67 -16.74
C ARG A 181 5.36 -4.61 -16.21
N SER A 182 5.23 -5.75 -16.88
CA SER A 182 4.35 -6.85 -16.51
C SER A 182 5.18 -8.13 -16.36
N LYS A 183 4.77 -8.99 -15.45
CA LYS A 183 5.26 -10.37 -15.31
C LYS A 183 4.20 -11.38 -15.76
N SER A 184 3.28 -10.98 -16.63
CA SER A 184 2.06 -11.73 -16.93
C SER A 184 1.29 -12.16 -15.67
N ILE A 185 1.19 -11.24 -14.70
CA ILE A 185 0.43 -11.44 -13.45
C ILE A 185 1.08 -12.49 -12.51
N ASP A 186 2.35 -12.86 -12.72
CA ASP A 186 3.07 -13.71 -11.79
C ASP A 186 3.35 -12.97 -10.47
N ARG A 187 2.76 -13.45 -9.38
CA ARG A 187 2.88 -12.88 -8.04
C ARG A 187 4.13 -13.31 -7.28
N ASP A 188 4.85 -14.34 -7.74
CA ASP A 188 6.06 -14.84 -7.06
C ASP A 188 7.04 -15.41 -8.08
N SER A 189 7.67 -14.49 -8.79
CA SER A 189 8.43 -14.74 -10.01
C SER A 189 9.90 -15.09 -9.78
N TYR A 190 10.29 -15.42 -8.54
CA TYR A 190 11.68 -15.63 -8.15
C TYR A 190 12.40 -16.71 -8.99
N ASN A 191 11.65 -17.71 -9.48
CA ASN A 191 12.17 -18.82 -10.29
C ASN A 191 11.41 -18.98 -11.62
N SER A 192 10.79 -17.91 -12.10
CA SER A 192 10.06 -17.90 -13.38
C SER A 192 10.97 -17.56 -14.58
N GLY A 193 12.28 -17.49 -14.34
CA GLY A 193 13.32 -17.28 -15.36
C GLY A 193 13.20 -15.94 -16.09
N ASP A 194 14.03 -15.78 -17.12
CA ASP A 194 14.13 -14.53 -17.90
C ASP A 194 12.82 -14.19 -18.63
N TRP A 195 12.04 -15.21 -19.01
CA TRP A 195 10.84 -15.02 -19.82
C TRP A 195 9.78 -14.17 -19.12
N PHE A 196 9.45 -14.50 -17.87
CA PHE A 196 8.44 -13.77 -17.09
C PHE A 196 9.02 -12.53 -16.40
N ASN A 197 10.35 -12.44 -16.24
CA ASN A 197 11.02 -11.34 -15.52
C ASN A 197 11.68 -10.29 -16.42
N LYS A 198 11.44 -10.35 -17.73
CA LYS A 198 11.99 -9.43 -18.73
C LYS A 198 11.89 -7.95 -18.35
#